data_AF-A0A838JRN0-F1
#
_entry.id   AF-A0A838JRN0-F1
#
_cell.length_a   1.000
_cell.length_b   1.000
_cell.length_c   1.000
_cell.angle_alpha   90.00
_cell.angle_beta   90.00
_cell.angle_gamma   90.00
#
_symmetry.space_group_name_H-M   'P 1'
#
loop_
_entity.id
_entity.type
_entity.pdbx_description
1 polymer ?
#
loop_
_entity_poly.entity_id
_entity_poly.type
_entity_poly.pdbx_seq_one_letter_code
_entity_poly.pdbx_strand_id
1 'polypeptide(L)'
;MTDGSRQRRSEPTEEWEQIELLCAWPEQRDYELIRPLVLFGSPADGRAEETGAASGRTLRRRTARFEAEGMESLFGSEAVKRKRLPPGVRRLIVDLKAEHPGLNPNEISRICYVRFGRGPARKTVKRVLAEEPAPLRMVRRFPPYHEIPERRERRRAVVALHAEGWAVKAIAGYLRVGTSTVYRILRRWVEEGAVGLEDLPHGRPSGVRKVDLKAIAAIKRLQENPNLGEFRVHAALAQVGIHLSPRTCGRVLALNRELYGLDKPKGPVKEKREMPFAASRRHQFWTADVRYVDDHRLGGRAYVVSILDNHSRASSGWTPWGRRDG
;
A
#
# COMPACT_ATOMS: atom_id res chain seq x y z
N MET A 1 -9.09 53.55 62.55
CA MET A 1 -9.64 52.19 62.33
C MET A 1 -9.47 51.92 60.85
N THR A 2 -8.64 51.01 60.35
CA THR A 2 -8.11 49.74 60.86
C THR A 2 -6.67 49.54 60.36
N ASP A 3 -5.73 49.43 61.30
CA ASP A 3 -4.34 49.05 61.04
C ASP A 3 -4.30 47.55 60.72
N GLY A 4 -3.97 47.21 59.47
CA GLY A 4 -3.91 45.85 58.98
C GLY A 4 -2.70 45.14 59.57
N SER A 5 -2.94 44.27 60.56
CA SER A 5 -1.96 43.43 61.21
C SER A 5 -1.09 42.69 60.17
N ARG A 6 0.15 43.15 59.98
CA ARG A 6 1.20 42.39 59.30
C ARG A 6 1.44 41.11 60.11
N GLN A 7 0.87 39.99 59.65
CA GLN A 7 1.16 38.66 60.19
C GLN A 7 2.69 38.50 60.26
N ARG A 8 3.21 38.24 61.46
CA ARG A 8 4.61 37.91 61.68
C ARG A 8 4.94 36.69 60.84
N ARG A 9 5.90 36.84 59.93
CA ARG A 9 6.47 35.74 59.14
C ARG A 9 7.19 34.80 60.10
N SER A 10 6.63 33.62 60.34
CA SER A 10 7.37 32.51 60.97
C SER A 10 8.08 31.71 59.88
N GLU A 11 9.31 31.29 60.14
CA GLU A 11 10.05 30.45 59.21
C GLU A 11 9.43 29.04 59.15
N PRO A 12 9.26 28.46 57.95
CA PRO A 12 8.88 27.06 57.81
C PRO A 12 9.88 26.17 58.55
N THR A 13 9.40 25.35 59.47
CA THR A 13 10.26 24.61 60.43
C THR A 13 10.72 23.25 59.90
N GLU A 14 10.26 22.84 58.71
CA GLU A 14 10.41 21.47 58.20
C GLU A 14 11.00 21.48 56.78
N GLU A 15 12.07 20.71 56.57
CA GLU A 15 12.73 20.47 55.28
C GLU A 15 11.79 19.75 54.30
N TRP A 16 11.72 20.23 53.05
CA TRP A 16 10.81 19.71 52.03
C TRP A 16 10.93 18.20 51.83
N GLU A 17 12.15 17.66 51.83
CA GLU A 17 12.41 16.23 51.62
C GLU A 17 11.72 15.35 52.68
N GLN A 18 11.64 15.83 53.93
CA GLN A 18 10.98 15.10 55.02
C GLN A 18 9.46 15.18 54.89
N ILE A 19 8.93 16.35 54.56
CA ILE A 19 7.49 16.54 54.34
C ILE A 19 7.01 15.70 53.16
N GLU A 20 7.79 15.63 52.08
CA GLU A 20 7.45 14.87 50.88
C GLU A 20 7.31 13.37 51.17
N LEU A 21 8.18 12.81 52.03
CA LEU A 21 8.10 11.41 52.47
C LEU A 21 6.84 11.10 53.30
N LEU A 22 6.29 12.10 54.00
CA LEU A 22 5.09 11.98 54.83
C LEU A 22 3.78 12.18 54.04
N CYS A 23 3.86 12.60 52.78
CA CYS A 23 2.69 12.82 51.94
C CYS A 23 2.14 11.50 51.39
N ALA A 24 1.05 11.01 51.98
CA ALA A 24 0.39 9.78 51.53
C ALA A 24 -0.44 9.98 50.24
N TRP A 25 -0.82 11.22 49.92
CA TRP A 25 -1.70 11.55 48.79
C TRP A 25 -1.11 12.69 47.93
N PRO A 26 -1.31 12.66 46.60
CA PRO A 26 -0.85 13.73 45.71
C PRO A 26 -1.39 15.12 46.09
N GLU A 27 -2.62 15.20 46.59
CA GLU A 27 -3.27 16.45 46.98
C GLU A 27 -2.67 17.03 48.26
N GLN A 28 -2.27 16.18 49.20
CA GLN A 28 -1.55 16.59 50.40
C GLN A 28 -0.17 17.16 50.02
N ARG A 29 0.56 16.48 49.13
CA ARG A 29 1.83 16.97 48.59
C ARG A 29 1.66 18.31 47.88
N ASP A 30 0.62 18.44 47.06
CA ASP A 30 0.31 19.67 46.35
C ASP A 30 -0.07 20.82 47.29
N TYR A 31 -0.72 20.53 48.43
CA TYR A 31 -0.98 21.49 49.49
C TYR A 31 0.31 21.92 50.18
N GLU A 32 1.15 20.99 50.65
CA GLU A 32 2.40 21.31 51.35
C GLU A 32 3.40 22.07 50.45
N LEU A 33 3.32 21.90 49.13
CA LEU A 33 4.08 22.72 48.17
C LEU A 33 3.69 24.20 48.23
N ILE A 34 2.39 24.50 48.34
CA ILE A 34 1.87 25.88 48.31
C ILE A 34 1.61 26.44 49.70
N ARG A 35 1.58 25.61 50.74
CA ARG A 35 1.24 25.99 52.12
C ARG A 35 2.09 27.15 52.62
N PRO A 36 3.42 27.21 52.39
CA PRO A 36 4.20 28.39 52.80
C PRO A 36 3.84 29.68 52.04
N LEU A 37 3.46 29.57 50.77
CA LEU A 37 3.02 30.71 49.96
C LEU A 37 1.66 31.22 50.45
N VAL A 38 0.74 30.31 50.78
CA VAL A 38 -0.63 30.61 51.21
C VAL A 38 -0.68 31.10 52.67
N LEU A 39 0.01 30.42 53.60
CA LEU A 39 -0.07 30.72 55.03
C LEU A 39 0.94 31.75 55.51
N PHE A 40 2.14 31.76 54.93
CA PHE A 40 3.26 32.59 55.40
C PHE A 40 3.68 33.69 54.41
N GLY A 41 3.07 33.72 53.22
CA GLY A 41 3.39 34.70 52.18
C GLY A 41 4.80 34.53 51.61
N SER A 42 5.36 33.32 51.67
CA SER A 42 6.69 33.03 51.15
C SER A 42 6.78 33.25 49.63
N PRO A 43 7.92 33.71 49.10
CA PRO A 43 8.08 33.92 47.67
C PRO A 43 8.09 32.60 46.91
N ALA A 44 7.31 32.54 45.83
CA ALA A 44 7.15 31.33 45.01
C ALA A 44 8.43 30.87 44.31
N ASP A 45 9.34 31.80 43.98
CA ASP A 45 10.61 31.45 43.33
C ASP A 45 11.57 30.80 44.33
N GLY A 46 11.65 31.30 45.56
CA GLY A 46 12.44 30.67 46.63
C GLY A 46 11.94 29.27 46.97
N ARG A 47 10.61 29.07 47.05
CA ARG A 47 10.05 27.72 47.26
C ARG A 47 10.31 26.78 46.08
N ALA A 48 10.37 27.31 44.85
CA ALA A 48 10.69 26.51 43.68
C ALA A 48 12.15 26.02 43.69
N GLU A 49 13.07 26.88 44.15
CA GLU A 49 14.48 26.54 44.33
C GLU A 49 14.67 25.51 45.45
N GLU A 50 13.99 25.71 46.59
CA GLU A 50 14.04 24.80 47.75
C GLU A 50 13.54 23.39 47.42
N THR A 51 12.39 23.29 46.74
CA THR A 51 11.72 21.99 46.54
C THR A 51 12.10 21.28 45.26
N GLY A 52 12.56 22.01 44.22
CA GLY A 52 12.82 21.48 42.88
C GLY A 52 11.59 20.86 42.16
N ALA A 53 10.45 20.72 42.85
CA ALA A 53 9.31 19.96 42.39
C ALA A 53 8.42 20.71 41.38
N ALA A 54 8.46 22.04 41.40
CA ALA A 54 7.70 22.88 40.47
C ALA A 54 8.35 24.26 40.27
N SER A 55 8.23 24.82 39.05
CA SER A 55 8.68 26.20 38.78
C SER A 55 7.87 27.23 39.58
N GLY A 56 8.48 28.38 39.90
CA GLY A 56 7.80 29.47 40.62
C GLY A 56 6.54 30.00 39.90
N ARG A 57 6.49 29.96 38.56
CA ARG A 57 5.26 30.25 37.79
C ARG A 57 4.13 29.26 38.07
N THR A 58 4.46 27.98 38.21
CA THR A 58 3.47 26.94 38.53
C THR A 58 2.95 27.10 39.95
N LEU A 59 3.84 27.38 40.91
CA LEU A 59 3.49 27.63 42.30
C LEU A 59 2.58 28.86 42.43
N ARG A 60 2.95 30.02 41.85
CA ARG A 60 2.08 31.22 41.81
C ARG A 60 0.68 30.92 41.26
N ARG A 61 0.60 30.16 40.16
CA ARG A 61 -0.69 29.79 39.56
C ARG A 61 -1.50 28.84 40.44
N ARG A 62 -0.85 27.93 41.18
CA ARG A 62 -1.53 27.03 42.12
C ARG A 62 -2.02 27.79 43.36
N THR A 63 -1.19 28.65 43.94
CA THR A 63 -1.56 29.54 45.06
C THR A 63 -2.77 30.40 44.70
N ALA A 64 -2.74 31.09 43.55
CA ALA A 64 -3.87 31.92 43.11
C ALA A 64 -5.17 31.12 42.91
N ARG A 65 -5.09 29.83 42.52
CA ARG A 65 -6.28 28.97 42.46
C ARG A 65 -6.74 28.52 43.83
N PHE A 66 -5.81 28.21 44.73
CA PHE A 66 -6.15 27.86 46.10
C PHE A 66 -6.82 29.03 46.83
N GLU A 67 -6.37 30.25 46.59
CA GLU A 67 -7.03 31.47 47.11
C GLU A 67 -8.44 31.65 46.54
N ALA A 68 -8.65 31.33 45.25
CA ALA A 68 -9.95 31.52 44.59
C ALA A 68 -10.96 30.37 44.85
N GLU A 69 -10.49 29.13 44.90
CA GLU A 69 -11.32 27.91 44.88
C GLU A 69 -11.13 27.06 46.17
N GLY A 70 -10.23 27.44 47.09
CA GLY A 70 -9.96 26.72 48.32
C GLY A 70 -9.38 25.31 48.10
N MET A 71 -9.76 24.37 48.97
CA MET A 71 -9.30 22.97 48.92
C MET A 71 -9.70 22.26 47.62
N GLU A 72 -10.82 22.64 46.96
CA GLU A 72 -11.23 22.04 45.68
C GLU A 72 -10.18 22.21 44.58
N SER A 73 -9.35 23.25 44.66
CA SER A 73 -8.28 23.49 43.71
C SER A 73 -7.22 22.36 43.69
N LEU A 74 -7.04 21.66 44.82
CA LEU A 74 -6.08 20.56 44.99
C LEU A 74 -6.58 19.27 44.34
N PHE A 75 -7.89 19.03 44.36
CA PHE A 75 -8.53 17.81 43.80
C PHE A 75 -8.78 17.91 42.28
N GLY A 76 -8.28 18.96 41.62
CA GLY A 76 -8.48 19.23 40.20
C GLY A 76 -9.84 19.88 39.94
N SER A 77 -9.83 21.20 39.71
CA SER A 77 -11.06 22.00 39.61
C SER A 77 -12.02 21.55 38.51
N GLU A 78 -13.31 21.90 38.66
CA GLU A 78 -14.34 21.70 37.64
C GLU A 78 -13.94 22.24 36.26
N ALA A 79 -13.12 23.30 36.20
CA ALA A 79 -12.59 23.83 34.94
C ALA A 79 -11.70 22.81 34.18
N VAL A 80 -11.05 21.88 34.89
CA VAL A 80 -10.31 20.75 34.29
C VAL A 80 -11.30 19.70 33.76
N LYS A 81 -12.42 19.47 34.45
CA LYS A 81 -13.51 18.59 33.99
C LYS A 81 -14.23 19.18 32.76
N ARG A 82 -14.47 20.50 32.73
CA ARG A 82 -15.06 21.26 31.60
C ARG A 82 -14.13 21.35 30.38
N LYS A 83 -12.83 21.09 30.53
CA LYS A 83 -11.86 20.95 29.41
C LYS A 83 -11.86 19.57 28.75
N ARG A 84 -12.74 18.65 29.16
CA ARG A 84 -12.87 17.34 28.51
C ARG A 84 -13.43 17.52 27.09
N LEU A 85 -12.88 16.74 26.15
CA LEU A 85 -13.39 16.73 24.78
C LEU A 85 -14.84 16.24 24.76
N PRO A 86 -15.69 16.76 23.85
CA PRO A 86 -17.04 16.26 23.66
C PRO A 86 -17.04 14.73 23.47
N PRO A 87 -18.03 14.00 24.03
CA PRO A 87 -18.07 12.53 23.95
C PRO A 87 -17.93 11.98 22.53
N GLY A 88 -18.56 12.62 21.53
CA GLY A 88 -18.45 12.22 20.13
C GLY A 88 -17.02 12.30 19.57
N VAL A 89 -16.23 13.29 19.99
CA VAL A 89 -14.81 13.40 19.59
C VAL A 89 -13.97 12.32 20.26
N ARG A 90 -14.21 12.07 21.56
CA ARG A 90 -13.52 11.00 22.31
C ARG A 90 -13.77 9.64 21.67
N ARG A 91 -15.04 9.37 21.33
CA ARG A 91 -15.45 8.13 20.68
C ARG A 91 -14.80 7.96 19.30
N LEU A 92 -14.78 9.02 18.47
CA LEU A 92 -14.11 8.98 17.18
C LEU A 92 -12.61 8.66 17.31
N ILE A 93 -11.91 9.25 18.30
CA ILE A 93 -10.48 8.98 18.53
C ILE A 93 -10.23 7.48 18.76
N VAL A 94 -11.04 6.86 19.62
CA VAL A 94 -10.94 5.45 19.97
C VAL A 94 -11.30 4.56 18.78
N ASP A 95 -12.38 4.89 18.07
CA ASP A 95 -12.84 4.13 16.90
C ASP A 95 -11.80 4.19 15.76
N LEU A 96 -11.22 5.36 15.48
CA LEU A 96 -10.16 5.50 14.47
C LEU A 96 -8.93 4.66 14.82
N LYS A 97 -8.52 4.66 16.08
CA LYS A 97 -7.35 3.89 16.53
C LYS A 97 -7.63 2.38 16.48
N ALA A 98 -8.86 1.96 16.73
CA ALA A 98 -9.29 0.58 16.58
C ALA A 98 -9.40 0.16 15.10
N GLU A 99 -9.91 1.03 14.23
CA GLU A 99 -10.03 0.78 12.80
C GLU A 99 -8.64 0.66 12.13
N HIS A 100 -7.71 1.56 12.49
CA HIS A 100 -6.33 1.51 12.02
C HIS A 100 -5.34 1.79 13.15
N PRO A 101 -4.80 0.74 13.79
CA PRO A 101 -3.79 0.88 14.86
C PRO A 101 -2.52 1.62 14.43
N GLY A 102 -2.22 1.66 13.12
CA GLY A 102 -1.10 2.41 12.56
C GLY A 102 -1.26 3.94 12.59
N LEU A 103 -2.47 4.47 12.82
CA LEU A 103 -2.71 5.91 12.88
C LEU A 103 -1.94 6.56 14.03
N ASN A 104 -1.19 7.61 13.70
CA ASN A 104 -0.51 8.41 14.71
C ASN A 104 -1.45 9.45 15.34
N PRO A 105 -1.17 9.95 16.56
CA PRO A 105 -2.06 10.91 17.22
C PRO A 105 -2.24 12.25 16.48
N ASN A 106 -1.30 12.66 15.62
CA ASN A 106 -1.45 13.88 14.81
C ASN A 106 -2.40 13.65 13.64
N GLU A 107 -2.37 12.48 13.00
CA GLU A 107 -3.31 12.08 11.96
C GLU A 107 -4.73 12.01 12.52
N ILE A 108 -4.91 11.42 13.71
CA ILE A 108 -6.20 11.40 14.41
C ILE A 108 -6.69 12.83 14.69
N SER A 109 -5.80 13.72 15.15
CA SER A 109 -6.12 15.13 15.37
C SER A 109 -6.59 15.83 14.09
N ARG A 110 -5.92 15.58 12.96
CA ARG A 110 -6.29 16.11 11.65
C ARG A 110 -7.68 15.62 11.20
N ILE A 111 -7.96 14.32 11.35
CA ILE A 111 -9.27 13.75 11.02
C ILE A 111 -10.36 14.38 11.90
N CYS A 112 -10.11 14.53 13.21
CA CYS A 112 -11.03 15.21 14.11
C CYS A 112 -11.27 16.68 13.71
N TYR A 113 -10.22 17.39 13.29
CA TYR A 113 -10.35 18.76 12.80
C TYR A 113 -11.26 18.86 11.58
N VAL A 114 -11.09 17.97 10.59
CA VAL A 114 -11.94 17.96 9.40
C VAL A 114 -13.40 17.64 9.75
N ARG A 115 -13.63 16.72 10.68
CA ARG A 115 -14.99 16.26 11.03
C ARG A 115 -15.76 17.17 11.98
N PHE A 116 -15.06 17.86 12.88
CA PHE A 116 -15.69 18.68 13.95
C PHE A 116 -15.27 20.16 13.91
N GLY A 117 -14.47 20.58 12.94
CA GLY A 117 -13.90 21.93 12.84
C GLY A 117 -12.85 22.27 13.90
N ARG A 118 -12.56 21.35 14.83
CA ARG A 118 -11.59 21.53 15.93
C ARG A 118 -10.77 20.26 16.14
N GLY A 119 -9.45 20.41 16.09
CA GLY A 119 -8.49 19.32 16.27
C GLY A 119 -8.00 19.26 17.72
N PRO A 120 -8.17 18.14 18.43
CA PRO A 120 -7.58 17.97 19.75
C PRO A 120 -6.05 17.93 19.65
N ALA A 121 -5.35 18.54 20.60
CA ALA A 121 -3.89 18.47 20.63
C ALA A 121 -3.39 17.02 20.75
N ARG A 122 -2.20 16.74 20.21
CA ARG A 122 -1.54 15.41 20.26
C ARG A 122 -1.55 14.78 21.66
N LYS A 123 -1.27 15.58 22.70
CA LYS A 123 -1.25 15.13 24.11
C LYS A 123 -2.65 14.73 24.58
N THR A 124 -3.67 15.46 24.16
CA THR A 124 -5.08 15.16 24.47
C THR A 124 -5.53 13.86 23.82
N VAL A 125 -5.16 13.61 22.56
CA VAL A 125 -5.46 12.34 21.87
C VAL A 125 -4.84 11.16 22.62
N LYS A 126 -3.56 11.25 23.01
CA LYS A 126 -2.90 10.20 23.81
C LYS A 126 -3.61 9.95 25.14
N ARG A 127 -4.03 11.02 25.83
CA ARG A 127 -4.75 10.91 27.10
C ARG A 127 -6.09 10.20 26.92
N VAL A 128 -6.88 10.58 25.92
CA VAL A 128 -8.17 9.91 25.63
C VAL A 128 -7.97 8.41 25.36
N LEU A 129 -6.94 8.05 24.59
CA LEU A 129 -6.64 6.64 24.29
C LEU A 129 -6.18 5.83 25.52
N ALA A 130 -5.69 6.48 26.57
CA ALA A 130 -5.32 5.83 27.82
C ALA A 130 -6.50 5.75 28.82
N GLU A 131 -7.40 6.73 28.78
CA GLU A 131 -8.59 6.79 29.65
C GLU A 131 -9.73 5.87 29.15
N GLU A 132 -9.97 5.83 27.85
CA GLU A 132 -11.11 5.12 27.26
C GLU A 132 -10.72 3.68 26.88
N PRO A 133 -11.55 2.67 27.20
CA PRO A 133 -11.30 1.30 26.77
C PRO A 133 -11.41 1.20 25.25
N ALA A 134 -10.50 0.42 24.65
CA ALA A 134 -10.59 0.11 23.23
C ALA A 134 -11.90 -0.66 22.93
N PRO A 135 -12.55 -0.43 21.77
CA PRO A 135 -13.76 -1.15 21.43
C PRO A 135 -13.41 -2.62 21.18
N LEU A 136 -14.24 -3.51 21.72
CA LEU A 136 -14.02 -4.97 21.65
C LEU A 136 -14.06 -5.53 20.23
N ARG A 137 -14.75 -4.85 19.30
CA ARG A 137 -14.90 -5.28 17.92
C ARG A 137 -14.24 -4.27 16.98
N MET A 138 -13.14 -4.68 16.36
CA MET A 138 -12.50 -3.92 15.29
C MET A 138 -13.30 -4.09 14.00
N VAL A 139 -13.98 -3.04 13.56
CA VAL A 139 -14.66 -3.03 12.26
C VAL A 139 -13.90 -2.07 11.36
N ARG A 140 -13.14 -2.62 10.42
CA ARG A 140 -12.63 -1.83 9.30
C ARG A 140 -13.81 -1.45 8.43
N ARG A 141 -13.97 -0.16 8.14
CA ARG A 141 -15.03 0.34 7.27
C ARG A 141 -14.83 -0.06 5.81
N PHE A 142 -13.57 -0.07 5.34
CA PHE A 142 -13.21 -0.54 4.02
C PHE A 142 -12.26 -1.74 4.13
N PRO A 143 -12.51 -2.82 3.37
CA PRO A 143 -11.53 -3.88 3.17
C PRO A 143 -10.23 -3.33 2.54
N PRO A 144 -9.12 -4.09 2.60
CA PRO A 144 -7.94 -3.83 1.78
C PRO A 144 -8.31 -3.61 0.30
N TYR A 145 -7.55 -2.76 -0.39
CA TYR A 145 -7.88 -2.26 -1.73
C TYR A 145 -8.17 -3.37 -2.75
N HIS A 146 -7.44 -4.48 -2.70
CA HIS A 146 -7.61 -5.56 -3.67
C HIS A 146 -8.79 -6.49 -3.37
N GLU A 147 -9.33 -6.44 -2.14
CA GLU A 147 -10.47 -7.25 -1.68
C GLU A 147 -11.82 -6.62 -2.00
N ILE A 148 -11.87 -5.30 -2.20
CA ILE A 148 -13.08 -4.60 -2.65
C ILE A 148 -13.39 -5.07 -4.09
N PRO A 149 -14.56 -5.67 -4.40
CA PRO A 149 -14.80 -6.28 -5.72
C PRO A 149 -14.75 -5.26 -6.87
N GLU A 150 -15.47 -4.15 -6.73
CA GLU A 150 -15.61 -3.18 -7.81
C GLU A 150 -14.42 -2.19 -7.85
N ARG A 151 -13.75 -2.09 -9.00
CA ARG A 151 -12.56 -1.21 -9.17
C ARG A 151 -12.86 0.26 -8.89
N ARG A 152 -14.06 0.71 -9.23
CA ARG A 152 -14.52 2.06 -8.97
C ARG A 152 -14.71 2.31 -7.49
N GLU A 153 -15.30 1.36 -6.76
CA GLU A 153 -15.45 1.43 -5.30
C GLU A 153 -14.09 1.48 -4.59
N ARG A 154 -13.09 0.73 -5.08
CA ARG A 154 -11.71 0.82 -4.57
C ARG A 154 -11.18 2.24 -4.58
N ARG A 155 -11.38 2.94 -5.70
CA ARG A 155 -10.91 4.32 -5.89
C ARG A 155 -11.76 5.31 -5.09
N ARG A 156 -13.06 5.06 -4.97
CA ARG A 156 -13.95 5.85 -4.10
C ARG A 156 -13.55 5.75 -2.63
N ALA A 157 -13.15 4.58 -2.13
CA ALA A 157 -12.67 4.42 -0.76
C ALA A 157 -11.44 5.32 -0.48
N VAL A 158 -10.51 5.42 -1.44
CA VAL A 158 -9.36 6.33 -1.35
C VAL A 158 -9.82 7.79 -1.21
N VAL A 159 -10.75 8.21 -2.07
CA VAL A 159 -11.27 9.59 -2.07
C VAL A 159 -12.04 9.89 -0.78
N ALA A 160 -12.86 8.95 -0.30
CA ALA A 160 -13.64 9.10 0.94
C ALA A 160 -12.73 9.31 2.16
N LEU A 161 -11.71 8.46 2.33
CA LEU A 161 -10.74 8.61 3.42
C LEU A 161 -9.98 9.94 3.32
N HIS A 162 -9.59 10.36 2.12
CA HIS A 162 -8.93 11.65 1.91
C HIS A 162 -9.84 12.84 2.26
N ALA A 163 -11.11 12.78 1.87
CA ALA A 163 -12.11 13.81 2.21
C ALA A 163 -12.35 13.91 3.72
N GLU A 164 -12.19 12.82 4.46
CA GLU A 164 -12.24 12.79 5.94
C GLU A 164 -10.96 13.31 6.62
N GLY A 165 -9.95 13.71 5.83
CA GLY A 165 -8.71 14.27 6.35
C GLY A 165 -7.62 13.25 6.65
N TRP A 166 -7.77 11.99 6.23
CA TRP A 166 -6.70 11.00 6.36
C TRP A 166 -5.49 11.41 5.52
N ALA A 167 -4.29 11.24 6.08
CA ALA A 167 -3.06 11.46 5.34
C ALA A 167 -2.85 10.39 4.27
N VAL A 168 -2.24 10.74 3.14
CA VAL A 168 -1.96 9.81 2.02
C VAL A 168 -1.21 8.55 2.49
N LYS A 169 -0.25 8.70 3.41
CA LYS A 169 0.50 7.57 3.99
C LYS A 169 -0.40 6.66 4.83
N ALA A 170 -1.31 7.23 5.62
CA ALA A 170 -2.29 6.46 6.39
C ALA A 170 -3.29 5.73 5.49
N ILE A 171 -3.78 6.37 4.42
CA ILE A 171 -4.67 5.74 3.43
C ILE A 171 -3.97 4.55 2.77
N ALA A 172 -2.73 4.74 2.33
CA ALA A 172 -1.91 3.68 1.73
C ALA A 172 -1.72 2.48 2.67
N GLY A 173 -1.39 2.74 3.95
CA GLY A 173 -1.25 1.68 4.95
C GLY A 173 -2.57 1.00 5.31
N TYR A 174 -3.67 1.76 5.41
CA TYR A 174 -5.00 1.26 5.72
C TYR A 174 -5.53 0.33 4.63
N LEU A 175 -5.44 0.76 3.36
CA LEU A 175 -5.90 0.01 2.18
C LEU A 175 -4.85 -0.98 1.63
N ARG A 176 -3.64 -1.04 2.21
CA ARG A 176 -2.54 -1.93 1.78
C ARG A 176 -2.13 -1.74 0.31
N VAL A 177 -1.90 -0.49 -0.08
CA VAL A 177 -1.43 -0.12 -1.43
C VAL A 177 -0.24 0.83 -1.38
N GLY A 178 0.49 0.96 -2.49
CA GLY A 178 1.54 1.97 -2.61
C GLY A 178 0.98 3.40 -2.62
N THR A 179 1.72 4.34 -2.03
CA THR A 179 1.37 5.77 -1.99
C THR A 179 1.22 6.38 -3.38
N SER A 180 1.98 5.91 -4.37
CA SER A 180 1.86 6.32 -5.78
C SER A 180 0.47 6.05 -6.37
N THR A 181 -0.16 4.93 -5.98
CA THR A 181 -1.52 4.60 -6.42
C THR A 181 -2.53 5.57 -5.81
N VAL A 182 -2.38 5.90 -4.53
CA VAL A 182 -3.23 6.89 -3.85
C VAL A 182 -3.11 8.26 -4.52
N TYR A 183 -1.88 8.75 -4.76
CA TYR A 183 -1.66 10.02 -5.46
C TYR A 183 -2.26 10.04 -6.86
N ARG A 184 -2.09 8.97 -7.64
CA ARG A 184 -2.65 8.87 -8.99
C ARG A 184 -4.18 8.94 -8.97
N ILE A 185 -4.82 8.24 -8.03
CA ILE A 185 -6.29 8.27 -7.88
C ILE A 185 -6.77 9.67 -7.47
N LEU A 186 -6.11 10.28 -6.48
CA LEU A 186 -6.48 11.63 -6.01
C LEU A 186 -6.26 12.69 -7.08
N ARG A 187 -5.15 12.63 -7.82
CA ARG A 187 -4.89 13.53 -8.96
C ARG A 187 -6.02 13.43 -9.98
N ARG A 188 -6.36 12.21 -10.38
CA ARG A 188 -7.43 11.98 -11.37
C ARG A 188 -8.81 12.42 -10.85
N TRP A 189 -9.08 12.26 -9.56
CA TRP A 189 -10.28 12.80 -8.93
C TRP A 189 -10.33 14.34 -8.98
N VAL A 190 -9.21 15.02 -8.75
CA VAL A 190 -9.13 16.49 -8.82
C VAL A 190 -9.31 16.99 -10.26
N GLU A 191 -8.75 16.28 -11.23
CA GLU A 191 -8.79 16.66 -12.65
C GLU A 191 -10.12 16.31 -13.34
N GLU A 192 -10.65 15.11 -13.10
CA GLU A 192 -11.79 14.53 -13.84
C GLU A 192 -13.03 14.29 -12.97
N GLY A 193 -12.98 14.57 -11.67
CA GLY A 193 -14.07 14.32 -10.73
C GLY A 193 -14.48 12.84 -10.65
N ALA A 194 -15.78 12.58 -10.60
CA ALA A 194 -16.32 11.22 -10.49
C ALA A 194 -16.04 10.35 -11.72
N VAL A 195 -15.96 10.95 -12.91
CA VAL A 195 -15.62 10.25 -14.16
C VAL A 195 -14.19 9.70 -14.09
N GLY A 196 -13.30 10.41 -13.40
CA GLY A 196 -11.92 9.98 -13.16
C GLY A 196 -11.77 8.69 -12.35
N LEU A 197 -12.83 8.24 -11.69
CA LEU A 197 -12.81 6.99 -10.94
C LEU A 197 -13.19 5.79 -11.81
N GLU A 198 -13.70 6.00 -13.03
CA GLU A 198 -14.06 4.92 -13.95
C GLU A 198 -12.83 4.25 -14.57
N ASP A 199 -12.99 3.00 -14.98
CA ASP A 199 -11.96 2.29 -15.73
C ASP A 199 -11.72 2.96 -17.09
N LEU A 200 -10.44 3.17 -17.41
CA LEU A 200 -10.07 3.59 -18.75
C LEU A 200 -10.32 2.45 -19.73
N PRO A 201 -10.74 2.76 -20.97
CA PRO A 201 -10.84 1.78 -22.03
C PRO A 201 -9.51 1.03 -22.14
N HIS A 202 -9.56 -0.30 -22.06
CA HIS A 202 -8.37 -1.12 -22.24
C HIS A 202 -7.96 -1.14 -23.73
N GLY A 203 -6.68 -0.89 -23.99
CA GLY A 203 -6.06 -1.08 -25.30
C GLY A 203 -5.52 0.20 -25.94
N ARG A 204 -4.99 0.05 -27.15
CA ARG A 204 -4.48 1.18 -27.94
C ARG A 204 -5.64 2.11 -28.33
N PRO A 205 -5.44 3.44 -28.35
CA PRO A 205 -6.45 4.39 -28.79
C PRO A 205 -7.05 4.00 -30.15
N SER A 206 -8.33 4.32 -30.33
CA SER A 206 -9.02 4.20 -31.62
C SER A 206 -8.19 4.97 -32.67
N GLY A 207 -7.74 4.28 -33.73
CA GLY A 207 -6.84 4.83 -34.76
C GLY A 207 -5.42 4.24 -34.78
N VAL A 208 -4.92 3.64 -33.69
CA VAL A 208 -3.58 3.01 -33.63
C VAL A 208 -3.66 1.48 -33.80
N ARG A 209 -4.85 0.95 -34.08
CA ARG A 209 -5.06 -0.47 -34.36
C ARG A 209 -4.60 -0.74 -35.79
N LYS A 210 -3.57 -1.59 -35.96
CA LYS A 210 -3.10 -2.03 -37.29
C LYS A 210 -4.15 -2.85 -38.05
N VAL A 211 -5.13 -3.42 -37.34
CA VAL A 211 -6.22 -4.22 -37.89
C VAL A 211 -7.44 -3.32 -38.04
N ASP A 212 -7.66 -2.83 -39.26
CA ASP A 212 -8.86 -2.10 -39.67
C ASP A 212 -9.90 -3.04 -40.30
N LEU A 213 -11.11 -2.53 -40.55
CA LEU A 213 -12.18 -3.31 -41.18
C LEU A 213 -11.79 -3.79 -42.58
N LYS A 214 -10.99 -3.00 -43.30
CA LYS A 214 -10.47 -3.35 -44.63
C LYS A 214 -9.56 -4.57 -44.57
N ALA A 215 -8.64 -4.63 -43.61
CA ALA A 215 -7.77 -5.77 -43.40
C ALA A 215 -8.55 -7.01 -42.93
N ILE A 216 -9.57 -6.85 -42.07
CA ILE A 216 -10.44 -7.97 -41.67
C ILE A 216 -11.18 -8.54 -42.89
N ALA A 217 -11.75 -7.67 -43.74
CA ALA A 217 -12.44 -8.08 -44.96
C ALA A 217 -11.49 -8.74 -45.97
N ALA A 218 -10.27 -8.20 -46.15
CA ALA A 218 -9.25 -8.80 -47.01
C ALA A 218 -8.82 -10.18 -46.52
N ILE A 219 -8.61 -10.35 -45.21
CA ILE A 219 -8.33 -11.65 -44.59
C ILE A 219 -9.49 -12.61 -44.79
N LYS A 220 -10.74 -12.16 -44.62
CA LYS A 220 -11.94 -12.98 -44.85
C LYS A 220 -12.00 -13.51 -46.28
N ARG A 221 -11.78 -12.65 -47.28
CA ARG A 221 -11.73 -13.06 -48.70
C ARG A 221 -10.64 -14.11 -48.95
N LEU A 222 -9.45 -13.92 -48.39
CA LEU A 222 -8.37 -14.92 -48.49
C LEU A 222 -8.73 -16.23 -47.77
N GLN A 223 -9.53 -16.16 -46.71
CA GLN A 223 -9.94 -17.31 -45.92
C GLN A 223 -11.02 -18.17 -46.58
N GLU A 224 -11.67 -17.70 -47.66
CA GLU A 224 -12.53 -18.54 -48.52
C GLU A 224 -11.78 -19.78 -49.03
N ASN A 225 -10.45 -19.68 -49.16
CA ASN A 225 -9.59 -20.85 -49.30
C ASN A 225 -9.14 -21.34 -47.90
N PRO A 226 -9.71 -22.44 -47.37
CA PRO A 226 -9.41 -22.91 -46.02
C PRO A 226 -7.95 -23.31 -45.84
N ASN A 227 -7.22 -23.62 -46.92
CA ASN A 227 -5.82 -24.07 -46.85
C ASN A 227 -4.80 -22.94 -46.67
N LEU A 228 -5.24 -21.68 -46.62
CA LEU A 228 -4.37 -20.53 -46.40
C LEU A 228 -4.13 -20.29 -44.89
N GLY A 229 -2.96 -20.72 -44.43
CA GLY A 229 -2.46 -20.45 -43.09
C GLY A 229 -1.95 -19.02 -42.88
N GLU A 230 -1.67 -18.67 -41.63
CA GLU A 230 -1.35 -17.28 -41.21
C GLU A 230 -0.17 -16.64 -41.97
N PHE A 231 0.86 -17.42 -42.32
CA PHE A 231 2.03 -16.94 -43.07
C PHE A 231 1.70 -16.64 -44.54
N ARG A 232 0.85 -17.45 -45.17
CA ARG A 232 0.43 -17.23 -46.56
C ARG A 232 -0.51 -16.04 -46.66
N VAL A 233 -1.42 -15.91 -45.70
CA VAL A 233 -2.30 -14.74 -45.58
C VAL A 233 -1.48 -13.47 -45.33
N HIS A 234 -0.45 -13.52 -44.47
CA HIS A 234 0.49 -12.41 -44.29
C HIS A 234 1.15 -11.97 -45.60
N ALA A 235 1.70 -12.92 -46.37
CA ALA A 235 2.35 -12.62 -47.65
C ALA A 235 1.37 -12.03 -48.67
N ALA A 236 0.16 -12.60 -48.78
CA ALA A 236 -0.88 -12.12 -49.68
C ALA A 236 -1.36 -10.70 -49.33
N LEU A 237 -1.51 -10.39 -48.04
CA LEU A 237 -1.85 -9.03 -47.60
C LEU A 237 -0.76 -8.01 -47.90
N ALA A 238 0.52 -8.41 -47.77
CA ALA A 238 1.65 -7.53 -48.10
C ALA A 238 1.66 -7.12 -49.59
N GLN A 239 1.23 -8.02 -50.49
CA GLN A 239 1.08 -7.71 -51.92
C GLN A 239 0.00 -6.66 -52.20
N VAL A 240 -1.01 -6.55 -51.33
CA VAL A 240 -2.12 -5.57 -51.43
C VAL A 240 -1.83 -4.31 -50.58
N GLY A 241 -0.60 -4.17 -50.06
CA GLY A 241 -0.17 -3.01 -49.27
C GLY A 241 -0.66 -3.02 -47.81
N ILE A 242 -1.17 -4.15 -47.31
CA ILE A 242 -1.64 -4.31 -45.92
C ILE A 242 -0.58 -5.05 -45.11
N HIS A 243 0.11 -4.34 -44.21
CA HIS A 243 1.20 -4.89 -43.42
C HIS A 243 0.75 -5.31 -42.01
N LEU A 244 0.32 -6.56 -41.87
CA LEU A 244 0.01 -7.21 -40.59
C LEU A 244 1.04 -8.28 -40.26
N SER A 245 1.33 -8.57 -38.99
CA SER A 245 2.21 -9.70 -38.65
C SER A 245 1.50 -11.05 -38.82
N PRO A 246 2.23 -12.16 -39.11
CA PRO A 246 1.62 -13.49 -39.23
C PRO A 246 0.73 -13.86 -38.03
N ARG A 247 1.20 -13.62 -36.80
CA ARG A 247 0.44 -13.89 -35.56
C ARG A 247 -0.80 -13.02 -35.39
N THR A 248 -0.87 -11.87 -36.06
CA THR A 248 -2.08 -11.03 -36.10
C THR A 248 -3.06 -11.58 -37.13
N CYS A 249 -2.57 -11.97 -38.32
CA CYS A 249 -3.37 -12.69 -39.31
C CYS A 249 -3.97 -13.97 -38.73
N GLY A 250 -3.20 -14.78 -37.99
CA GLY A 250 -3.68 -15.98 -37.31
C GLY A 250 -4.80 -15.72 -36.30
N ARG A 251 -4.70 -14.63 -35.53
CA ARG A 251 -5.76 -14.18 -34.59
C ARG A 251 -7.04 -13.78 -35.33
N VAL A 252 -6.92 -13.02 -36.41
CA VAL A 252 -8.07 -12.62 -37.23
C VAL A 252 -8.70 -13.82 -37.95
N LEU A 253 -7.90 -14.76 -38.45
CA LEU A 253 -8.39 -16.02 -39.02
C LEU A 253 -9.19 -16.83 -38.00
N ALA A 254 -8.73 -16.90 -36.74
CA ALA A 254 -9.45 -17.57 -35.67
C ALA A 254 -10.78 -16.87 -35.34
N LEU A 255 -10.74 -15.55 -35.19
CA LEU A 255 -11.93 -14.73 -34.97
C LEU A 255 -12.96 -14.89 -36.09
N ASN A 256 -12.52 -14.89 -37.36
CA ASN A 256 -13.39 -15.08 -38.51
C ASN A 256 -14.02 -16.48 -38.55
N ARG A 257 -13.31 -17.53 -38.10
CA ARG A 257 -13.90 -18.88 -37.98
C ARG A 257 -15.03 -18.91 -36.96
N GLU A 258 -14.84 -18.25 -35.82
CA GLU A 258 -15.86 -18.15 -34.77
C GLU A 258 -17.06 -17.31 -35.23
N LEU A 259 -16.83 -16.16 -35.85
CA LEU A 259 -17.90 -15.24 -36.25
C LEU A 259 -18.69 -15.70 -37.48
N TYR A 260 -18.04 -16.34 -38.44
CA TYR A 260 -18.63 -16.71 -39.73
C TYR A 260 -18.73 -18.22 -39.95
N GLY A 261 -18.42 -19.05 -38.95
CA GLY A 261 -18.52 -20.51 -39.05
C GLY A 261 -17.61 -21.15 -40.09
N LEU A 262 -16.47 -20.52 -40.42
CA LEU A 262 -15.56 -21.00 -41.46
C LEU A 262 -14.80 -22.25 -41.01
N ASP A 263 -14.67 -23.23 -41.91
CA ASP A 263 -13.98 -24.48 -41.64
C ASP A 263 -12.49 -24.28 -41.30
N LYS A 264 -12.02 -25.02 -40.30
CA LYS A 264 -10.58 -25.15 -40.04
C LYS A 264 -10.02 -26.19 -41.00
N PRO A 265 -8.95 -25.89 -41.77
CA PRO A 265 -8.33 -26.90 -42.62
C PRO A 265 -7.89 -28.08 -41.74
N LYS A 266 -8.40 -29.27 -42.05
CA LYS A 266 -7.84 -30.51 -41.54
C LYS A 266 -6.49 -30.65 -42.22
N GLY A 267 -5.41 -30.45 -41.44
CA GLY A 267 -4.06 -30.69 -41.95
C GLY A 267 -3.95 -32.11 -42.49
N PRO A 268 -3.03 -32.37 -43.45
CA PRO A 268 -2.82 -33.73 -43.93
C PRO A 268 -2.55 -34.62 -42.72
N VAL A 269 -3.36 -35.67 -42.58
CA VAL A 269 -3.07 -36.74 -41.63
C VAL A 269 -1.77 -37.35 -42.12
N LYS A 270 -0.65 -36.99 -41.48
CA LYS A 270 0.60 -37.69 -41.74
C LYS A 270 0.37 -39.12 -41.28
N GLU A 271 0.26 -40.04 -42.23
CA GLU A 271 0.36 -41.46 -41.91
C GLU A 271 1.61 -41.65 -41.05
N LYS A 272 1.43 -42.30 -39.91
CA LYS A 272 2.52 -42.58 -38.99
C LYS A 272 3.44 -43.56 -39.69
N ARG A 273 4.43 -43.04 -40.42
CA ARG A 273 5.46 -43.86 -41.05
C ARG A 273 6.16 -44.63 -39.94
N GLU A 274 6.09 -45.95 -40.01
CA GLU A 274 6.83 -46.81 -39.10
C GLU A 274 8.32 -46.52 -39.25
N MET A 275 9.04 -46.49 -38.12
CA MET A 275 10.47 -46.21 -38.13
C MET A 275 11.20 -47.42 -38.71
N PRO A 276 11.82 -47.33 -39.91
CA PRO A 276 12.34 -48.50 -40.62
C PRO A 276 13.52 -49.18 -39.92
N PHE A 277 14.13 -48.52 -38.92
CA PHE A 277 15.29 -49.02 -38.17
C PHE A 277 15.02 -49.13 -36.67
N ALA A 278 13.78 -49.42 -36.29
CA ALA A 278 13.41 -49.69 -34.90
C ALA A 278 14.14 -50.97 -34.42
N ALA A 279 15.05 -50.81 -33.45
CA ALA A 279 15.83 -51.92 -32.91
C ALA A 279 15.09 -52.61 -31.75
N SER A 280 15.03 -53.94 -31.77
CA SER A 280 14.44 -54.78 -30.71
C SER A 280 15.48 -55.28 -29.69
N ARG A 281 16.77 -55.10 -29.98
CA ARG A 281 17.88 -55.36 -29.03
C ARG A 281 19.05 -54.38 -29.23
N ARG A 282 19.89 -54.24 -28.20
CA ARG A 282 21.09 -53.37 -28.23
C ARG A 282 22.01 -53.72 -29.40
N HIS A 283 22.60 -52.70 -30.03
CA HIS A 283 23.55 -52.78 -31.14
C HIS A 283 23.01 -53.36 -32.46
N GLN A 284 21.70 -53.56 -32.60
CA GLN A 284 21.10 -54.08 -33.82
C GLN A 284 21.12 -53.07 -34.97
N PHE A 285 20.80 -51.81 -34.69
CA PHE A 285 20.85 -50.72 -35.65
C PHE A 285 21.45 -49.48 -35.02
N TRP A 286 22.35 -48.83 -35.76
CA TRP A 286 23.01 -47.59 -35.36
C TRP A 286 22.62 -46.53 -36.38
N THR A 287 22.19 -45.37 -35.92
CA THR A 287 21.89 -44.23 -36.79
C THR A 287 22.96 -43.17 -36.61
N ALA A 288 23.42 -42.59 -37.73
CA ALA A 288 24.28 -41.42 -37.72
C ALA A 288 23.47 -40.21 -38.21
N ASP A 289 23.55 -39.09 -37.49
CA ASP A 289 23.00 -37.80 -37.90
C ASP A 289 24.14 -36.78 -38.02
N VAL A 290 24.06 -35.93 -39.03
CA VAL A 290 25.05 -34.86 -39.26
C VAL A 290 24.34 -33.53 -39.09
N ARG A 291 24.79 -32.75 -38.11
CA ARG A 291 24.26 -31.41 -37.85
C ARG A 291 25.33 -30.38 -38.11
N TYR A 292 25.05 -29.46 -39.04
CA TYR A 292 25.84 -28.24 -39.19
C TYR A 292 25.60 -27.35 -37.97
N VAL A 293 26.69 -26.87 -37.38
CA VAL A 293 26.63 -25.99 -36.21
C VAL A 293 26.87 -24.58 -36.70
N ASP A 294 25.81 -23.79 -36.74
CA ASP A 294 25.92 -22.35 -36.94
C ASP A 294 26.29 -21.68 -35.61
N ASP A 295 27.00 -20.55 -35.67
CA ASP A 295 27.42 -19.72 -34.53
C ASP A 295 28.47 -20.34 -33.59
N HIS A 296 29.58 -20.80 -34.18
CA HIS A 296 30.77 -21.25 -33.44
C HIS A 296 32.01 -20.39 -33.75
N ARG A 297 32.99 -20.36 -32.85
CA ARG A 297 34.22 -19.55 -33.01
C ARG A 297 35.33 -20.18 -33.84
N LEU A 298 35.07 -21.29 -34.53
CA LEU A 298 36.08 -22.14 -35.18
C LEU A 298 36.55 -21.66 -36.58
N GLY A 299 36.19 -20.45 -37.02
CA GLY A 299 36.76 -19.83 -38.22
C GLY A 299 36.44 -20.49 -39.58
N GLY A 300 35.48 -21.42 -39.64
CA GLY A 300 35.07 -22.16 -40.84
C GLY A 300 33.64 -22.69 -40.75
N ARG A 301 33.26 -23.71 -41.52
CA ARG A 301 32.00 -24.46 -41.30
C ARG A 301 32.31 -25.71 -40.47
N ALA A 302 31.69 -25.87 -39.30
CA ALA A 302 31.78 -27.10 -38.53
C ALA A 302 30.47 -27.88 -38.58
N TYR A 303 30.60 -29.20 -38.50
CA TYR A 303 29.48 -30.10 -38.35
C TYR A 303 29.81 -31.12 -37.26
N VAL A 304 28.77 -31.58 -36.57
CA VAL A 304 28.83 -32.63 -35.56
C VAL A 304 28.18 -33.86 -36.16
N VAL A 305 28.90 -34.97 -36.16
CA VAL A 305 28.34 -36.28 -36.49
C VAL A 305 28.00 -36.98 -35.16
N SER A 306 26.73 -37.28 -34.95
CA SER A 306 26.26 -38.03 -33.79
C SER A 306 25.92 -39.45 -34.21
N ILE A 307 26.48 -40.45 -33.52
CA ILE A 307 26.13 -41.85 -33.72
C ILE A 307 25.31 -42.31 -32.51
N LEU A 308 24.18 -42.96 -32.79
CA LEU A 308 23.20 -43.38 -31.80
C LEU A 308 22.89 -44.87 -31.95
N ASP A 309 22.90 -45.61 -30.85
CA ASP A 309 22.30 -46.96 -30.79
C ASP A 309 20.77 -46.82 -30.72
N ASN A 310 20.05 -47.37 -31.71
CA ASN A 310 18.61 -47.15 -31.85
C ASN A 310 17.75 -47.85 -30.79
N HIS A 311 18.31 -48.83 -30.07
CA HIS A 311 17.61 -49.53 -29.00
C HIS A 311 17.69 -48.78 -27.67
N SER A 312 18.91 -48.43 -27.25
CA SER A 312 19.13 -47.73 -25.98
C SER A 312 18.95 -46.21 -26.05
N ARG A 313 18.97 -45.64 -27.27
CA ARG A 313 19.07 -44.20 -27.54
C ARG A 313 20.27 -43.54 -26.86
N ALA A 314 21.32 -44.31 -26.57
CA ALA A 314 22.58 -43.78 -26.07
C ALA A 314 23.42 -43.26 -27.24
N SER A 315 23.88 -42.01 -27.14
CA SER A 315 24.75 -41.38 -28.13
C SER A 315 26.20 -41.41 -27.66
N SER A 316 27.10 -41.96 -28.47
CA SER A 316 28.54 -41.77 -28.29
C SER A 316 29.01 -40.65 -29.21
N GLY A 317 29.41 -39.52 -28.64
CA GLY A 317 30.00 -38.41 -29.39
C GLY A 317 31.48 -38.65 -29.62
N TRP A 318 31.89 -38.87 -30.87
CA TRP A 318 33.30 -38.87 -31.27
C TRP A 318 33.57 -37.58 -32.05
N THR A 319 34.60 -36.83 -31.67
CA THR A 319 34.97 -35.58 -32.37
C THR A 319 36.25 -35.84 -33.18
N PRO A 320 36.19 -36.03 -34.51
CA PRO A 320 37.38 -35.94 -35.33
C PRO A 320 37.60 -34.46 -35.64
N TRP A 321 38.67 -33.88 -35.11
CA TRP A 321 39.22 -32.62 -35.64
C TRP A 321 39.85 -32.91 -37.00
N GLY A 322 39.04 -32.86 -38.06
CA GLY A 322 39.48 -32.98 -39.45
C GLY A 322 39.32 -31.66 -40.17
N ARG A 323 40.41 -30.91 -40.29
CA ARG A 323 40.50 -29.77 -41.23
C ARG A 323 40.42 -30.36 -42.65
N ARG A 324 39.36 -30.06 -43.41
CA ARG A 324 39.39 -30.22 -44.87
C ARG A 324 39.73 -28.86 -45.46
N ASP A 325 40.98 -28.70 -45.85
CA ASP A 325 41.35 -27.71 -46.85
C ASP A 325 41.02 -28.35 -48.21
N GLY A 326 40.22 -27.64 -49.01
CA GLY A 326 39.70 -28.07 -50.32
C GLY A 326 38.36 -27.43 -50.63
#